data_AF-A0A7S4F6D2-F1
#
_entry.id   AF-A0A7S4F6D2-F1
#
_cell.length_a   1.000
_cell.length_b   1.000
_cell.length_c   1.000
_cell.angle_alpha   90.00
_cell.angle_beta   90.00
_cell.angle_gamma   90.00
#
_symmetry.space_group_name_H-M   'P 1'
#
loop_
_entity.id
_entity.type
_entity.pdbx_description
1 polymer ?
#
loop_
_entity_poly.entity_id
_entity_poly.type
_entity_poly.pdbx_seq_one_letter_code
_entity_poly.pdbx_strand_id
1 'polypeptide(L)'
;FGLSAATELACAVVAMSGVIVAFTVGPGCVAWFVVAEMFPVGARDAAMALGVGINWAANIVIALGFPLLHSLLGPGTCGVFAASTLVFGIFTWRFVPETKNKSVHDISNSFEKL
;
A
#
# COMPACT_ATOMS: atom_id res chain seq x y z
N PHE A 1 -28.54 12.03 -10.84
CA PHE A 1 -27.55 12.87 -11.54
C PHE A 1 -27.68 12.58 -13.03
N GLY A 2 -28.23 13.51 -13.82
CA GLY A 2 -28.55 13.32 -15.25
C GLY A 2 -27.35 13.60 -16.16
N LEU A 3 -26.22 12.94 -15.91
CA LEU A 3 -25.03 13.02 -16.77
C LEU A 3 -25.17 12.04 -17.95
N SER A 4 -24.54 12.36 -19.08
CA SER A 4 -24.46 11.41 -20.20
C SER A 4 -23.59 10.21 -19.80
N ALA A 5 -23.90 9.02 -20.30
CA ALA A 5 -23.10 7.80 -20.03
C ALA A 5 -21.61 7.99 -20.34
N ALA A 6 -21.28 8.79 -21.37
CA ALA A 6 -19.91 9.13 -21.71
C ALA A 6 -19.19 9.93 -20.61
N THR A 7 -19.91 10.84 -19.94
CA THR A 7 -19.37 11.64 -18.84
C THR A 7 -19.10 10.78 -17.61
N GLU A 8 -19.99 9.84 -17.30
CA GLU A 8 -19.81 8.91 -16.17
C GLU A 8 -18.60 7.99 -16.37
N LEU A 9 -18.43 7.45 -17.58
CA LEU A 9 -17.26 6.63 -17.94
C LEU A 9 -15.96 7.45 -17.88
N ALA A 10 -15.97 8.68 -18.38
CA ALA A 10 -14.79 9.56 -18.33
C ALA A 10 -14.37 9.84 -16.88
N CYS A 11 -15.32 10.15 -15.99
CA CYS A 11 -15.03 10.36 -14.58
C CYS A 11 -14.47 9.09 -13.90
N ALA A 12 -15.04 7.92 -14.20
CA ALA A 12 -14.54 6.65 -13.67
C ALA A 12 -13.10 6.36 -14.11
N VAL A 13 -12.79 6.55 -15.40
CA VAL A 13 -11.44 6.35 -15.95
C VAL A 13 -10.43 7.30 -15.30
N VAL A 14 -10.78 8.58 -15.15
CA VAL A 14 -9.90 9.56 -14.50
C VAL A 14 -9.67 9.19 -13.03
N ALA A 15 -10.72 8.81 -12.30
CA ALA A 15 -10.61 8.39 -10.91
C ALA A 15 -9.72 7.14 -10.76
N MET A 16 -9.93 6.10 -11.58
CA MET A 16 -9.11 4.89 -11.56
C MET A 16 -7.65 5.18 -11.92
N SER A 17 -7.41 6.03 -12.92
CA SER A 17 -6.05 6.42 -13.32
C SER A 17 -5.34 7.17 -12.20
N GLY A 18 -6.04 8.08 -11.52
CA GLY A 18 -5.49 8.80 -10.36
C GLY A 18 -5.10 7.87 -9.22
N VAL A 19 -5.93 6.87 -8.91
CA VAL A 19 -5.61 5.84 -7.90
C VAL A 19 -4.38 5.03 -8.29
N ILE A 20 -4.29 4.61 -9.56
CA ILE A 20 -3.14 3.84 -10.06
C ILE A 20 -1.85 4.66 -9.96
N VAL A 21 -1.86 5.93 -10.39
CA VAL A 21 -0.69 6.82 -10.32
C VAL A 21 -0.28 7.06 -8.86
N ALA A 22 -1.24 7.32 -7.97
CA ALA A 22 -0.94 7.50 -6.54
C ALA A 22 -0.31 6.25 -5.92
N PHE A 23 -0.83 5.07 -6.28
CA PHE A 23 -0.28 3.80 -5.81
C PHE A 23 1.15 3.57 -6.32
N THR A 24 1.39 3.77 -7.62
CA THR A 24 2.71 3.50 -8.20
C THR A 24 3.78 4.45 -7.69
N VAL A 25 3.47 5.75 -7.56
CA VAL A 25 4.44 6.75 -7.07
C VAL A 25 4.76 6.57 -5.58
N GLY A 26 3.78 6.15 -4.78
CA GLY A 26 3.92 5.98 -3.35
C GLY A 26 4.16 4.51 -2.94
N PRO A 27 3.16 3.83 -2.37
CA PRO A 27 3.33 2.49 -1.77
C PRO A 27 3.92 1.45 -2.73
N GLY A 28 3.55 1.51 -4.01
CA GLY A 28 3.92 0.54 -5.03
C GLY A 28 5.43 0.50 -5.30
N CYS A 29 6.10 1.65 -5.33
CA CYS A 29 7.57 1.70 -5.46
C CYS A 29 8.25 1.68 -4.09
N VAL A 30 7.82 2.53 -3.17
CA VAL A 30 8.54 2.81 -1.92
C VAL A 30 8.60 1.59 -1.00
N ALA A 31 7.53 0.79 -0.91
CA ALA A 31 7.49 -0.36 0.00
C ALA A 31 8.60 -1.39 -0.27
N TRP A 32 8.97 -1.59 -1.55
CA TRP A 32 10.03 -2.53 -1.92
C TRP A 32 11.43 -2.02 -1.55
N PHE A 33 11.67 -0.72 -1.70
CA PHE A 33 12.95 -0.12 -1.36
C PHE A 33 13.15 0.00 0.14
N VAL A 34 12.13 0.41 0.88
CA VAL A 34 12.20 0.60 2.34
C VAL A 34 12.62 -0.70 3.05
N VAL A 35 12.08 -1.85 2.65
CA VAL A 35 12.52 -3.14 3.21
C VAL A 35 14.00 -3.39 2.91
N ALA A 36 14.48 -3.14 1.70
CA ALA A 36 15.89 -3.33 1.36
C ALA A 36 16.83 -2.37 2.10
N GLU A 37 16.39 -1.14 2.38
CA GLU A 37 17.15 -0.10 3.06
C GLU A 37 17.18 -0.26 4.58
N MET A 38 16.13 -0.84 5.17
CA MET A 38 16.01 -1.04 6.62
C MET A 38 16.94 -2.12 7.18
N PHE A 39 17.32 -3.11 6.36
CA PHE A 39 18.07 -4.27 6.83
C PHE A 39 19.54 -4.26 6.37
N PRO A 40 20.48 -4.69 7.24
CA PRO A 40 21.86 -4.90 6.83
C PRO A 40 21.95 -6.03 5.80
N VAL A 41 23.00 -6.01 4.97
CA VAL A 41 23.17 -6.93 3.84
C VAL A 41 23.00 -8.40 4.24
N GLY A 42 23.49 -8.80 5.41
CA GLY A 42 23.39 -10.19 5.90
C GLY A 42 21.97 -10.67 6.24
N ALA A 43 21.03 -9.77 6.54
CA ALA A 43 19.63 -10.10 6.88
C ALA A 43 18.63 -9.69 5.79
N ARG A 44 19.08 -8.91 4.79
CA ARG A 44 18.23 -8.32 3.75
C ARG A 44 17.46 -9.38 2.97
N ASP A 45 18.13 -10.43 2.50
CA ASP A 45 17.49 -11.43 1.63
C ASP A 45 16.38 -12.19 2.36
N ALA A 46 16.61 -12.52 3.63
CA ALA A 46 15.59 -13.15 4.48
C ALA A 46 14.40 -12.22 4.74
N ALA A 47 14.65 -10.94 5.04
CA ALA A 47 13.60 -9.95 5.25
C ALA A 47 12.78 -9.70 3.97
N MET A 48 13.43 -9.61 2.82
CA MET A 48 12.78 -9.47 1.52
C MET A 48 11.92 -10.69 1.19
N ALA A 49 12.43 -11.91 1.41
CA ALA A 49 11.66 -13.13 1.17
C ALA A 49 10.39 -13.21 2.04
N LEU A 50 10.50 -12.85 3.33
CA LEU A 50 9.35 -12.76 4.23
C LEU A 50 8.35 -11.68 3.78
N GLY A 51 8.84 -10.49 3.41
CA GLY A 51 8.00 -9.40 2.91
C GLY A 51 7.24 -9.79 1.64
N VAL A 52 7.91 -10.45 0.68
CA VAL A 52 7.28 -10.99 -0.53
C VAL A 52 6.23 -12.04 -0.16
N GLY A 53 6.55 -12.97 0.75
CA GLY A 53 5.62 -14.01 1.20
C GLY A 53 4.35 -13.42 1.82
N ILE A 54 4.50 -12.43 2.70
CA ILE A 54 3.36 -11.72 3.32
C ILE A 54 2.56 -10.96 2.27
N ASN A 55 3.23 -10.30 1.32
CA ASN A 55 2.56 -9.59 0.22
C ASN A 55 1.68 -10.53 -0.62
N TRP A 56 2.21 -11.68 -1.04
CA TRP A 56 1.44 -12.65 -1.82
C TRP A 56 0.31 -13.29 -1.02
N ALA A 57 0.53 -13.58 0.26
CA ALA A 57 -0.54 -14.06 1.14
C ALA A 57 -1.67 -13.03 1.26
N ALA A 58 -1.35 -11.76 1.46
CA ALA A 58 -2.34 -10.68 1.50
C ALA A 58 -3.08 -10.54 0.16
N ASN A 59 -2.37 -10.65 -0.98
CA ASN A 59 -2.99 -10.64 -2.31
C ASN A 59 -3.99 -11.78 -2.48
N ILE A 60 -3.67 -13.00 -2.01
CA ILE A 60 -4.60 -14.14 -2.06
C ILE A 60 -5.84 -13.86 -1.20
N VAL A 61 -5.66 -13.35 0.01
CA VAL A 61 -6.77 -13.01 0.91
C VAL A 61 -7.69 -11.97 0.28
N ILE A 62 -7.13 -10.92 -0.33
CA ILE A 62 -7.91 -9.89 -1.02
C ILE A 62 -8.60 -10.46 -2.26
N ALA A 63 -7.90 -11.25 -3.08
CA ALA A 63 -8.45 -11.83 -4.30
C ALA A 63 -9.66 -12.75 -4.02
N LEU A 64 -9.58 -13.55 -2.96
CA LEU A 64 -10.66 -14.44 -2.54
C LEU A 64 -11.76 -13.72 -1.74
N GLY A 65 -11.38 -12.73 -0.92
CA GLY A 65 -12.30 -11.99 -0.06
C GLY A 65 -13.09 -10.90 -0.79
N PHE A 66 -12.54 -10.33 -1.87
CA PHE A 66 -13.18 -9.23 -2.61
C PHE A 66 -14.58 -9.59 -3.14
N PRO A 67 -14.80 -10.73 -3.82
CA PRO A 67 -16.15 -11.09 -4.30
C PRO A 67 -17.18 -11.21 -3.17
N LEU A 68 -16.77 -11.75 -2.01
CA LEU A 68 -17.63 -11.87 -0.83
C LEU A 68 -17.94 -10.50 -0.23
N LEU A 69 -16.93 -9.63 -0.11
CA LEU A 69 -17.14 -8.29 0.42
C LEU A 69 -18.03 -7.45 -0.53
N HIS A 70 -17.84 -7.62 -1.84
CA HIS A 70 -18.63 -6.96 -2.86
C HIS A 70 -20.07 -7.44 -2.92
N SER A 71 -20.35 -8.73 -2.66
CA SER A 71 -21.73 -9.22 -2.60
C SER A 71 -22.50 -8.66 -1.40
N LEU A 72 -21.81 -8.31 -0.31
CA LEU A 72 -22.41 -7.75 0.90
C LEU A 72 -22.58 -6.22 0.85
N LEU A 73 -21.59 -5.51 0.30
CA LEU A 73 -21.52 -4.04 0.37
C LEU A 73 -21.68 -3.34 -0.99
N GLY A 74 -21.65 -4.07 -2.10
CA GLY A 74 -21.71 -3.51 -3.44
C GLY A 74 -20.65 -2.42 -3.66
N PRO A 75 -21.03 -1.22 -4.16
CA PRO A 75 -20.11 -0.09 -4.31
C PRO A 75 -19.42 0.36 -3.01
N GLY A 76 -20.01 0.08 -1.84
CA GLY A 76 -19.43 0.40 -0.53
C GLY A 76 -18.12 -0.34 -0.23
N THR A 77 -17.82 -1.40 -0.96
CA THR A 77 -16.56 -2.15 -0.89
C THR A 77 -15.34 -1.26 -1.13
N CYS A 78 -15.43 -0.30 -2.05
CA CYS A 78 -14.37 0.67 -2.30
C CYS A 78 -14.07 1.54 -1.07
N GLY A 79 -15.10 1.84 -0.26
CA GLY A 79 -14.95 2.59 0.98
C GLY A 79 -14.15 1.84 2.04
N VAL A 80 -14.28 0.50 2.10
CA VAL A 80 -13.48 -0.35 3.00
C VAL A 80 -11.99 -0.27 2.63
N PHE A 81 -11.66 -0.41 1.34
CA PHE A 81 -10.27 -0.30 0.87
C PHE A 81 -9.70 1.12 0.99
N ALA A 82 -10.53 2.15 0.80
CA ALA A 82 -10.12 3.54 1.02
C ALA A 82 -9.81 3.78 2.51
N ALA A 83 -10.67 3.32 3.42
CA ALA A 83 -10.45 3.42 4.86
C ALA A 83 -9.20 2.64 5.30
N SER A 84 -9.01 1.41 4.81
CA SER A 84 -7.80 0.64 5.14
C SER A 84 -6.54 1.33 4.63
N THR A 85 -6.58 1.92 3.43
CA THR A 85 -5.45 2.69 2.88
C THR A 85 -5.12 3.90 3.75
N LEU A 86 -6.11 4.61 4.26
CA LEU A 86 -5.89 5.72 5.21
C LEU A 86 -5.27 5.24 6.52
N VAL A 87 -5.77 4.14 7.09
CA VAL A 87 -5.21 3.56 8.33
C VAL A 87 -3.74 3.16 8.13
N PHE A 88 -3.42 2.46 7.04
CA PHE A 88 -2.03 2.09 6.73
C PHE A 88 -1.17 3.32 6.39
N GLY A 89 -1.74 4.35 5.79
CA GLY A 89 -1.06 5.63 5.57
C GLY A 89 -0.68 6.31 6.88
N ILE A 90 -1.59 6.36 7.85
CA ILE A 90 -1.32 6.90 9.20
C ILE A 90 -0.28 6.04 9.93
N PHE A 91 -0.41 4.71 9.85
CA PHE A 91 0.58 3.79 10.42
C PHE A 91 1.97 4.05 9.83
N THR A 92 2.07 4.17 8.51
CA THR A 92 3.33 4.43 7.81
C THR A 92 3.93 5.75 8.29
N TRP A 93 3.11 6.81 8.33
CA TRP A 93 3.57 8.13 8.78
C TRP A 93 4.08 8.15 10.24
N ARG A 94 3.48 7.35 11.14
CA ARG A 94 3.85 7.34 12.56
C ARG A 94 4.96 6.34 12.92
N PHE A 95 5.04 5.21 12.24
CA PHE A 95 5.87 4.08 12.66
C PHE A 95 6.99 3.73 11.68
N VAL A 96 6.93 4.19 10.42
CA VAL A 96 7.99 3.93 9.43
C VAL A 96 8.92 5.15 9.38
N PRO A 97 10.18 5.04 9.85
CA PRO A 97 11.12 6.14 9.81
C PRO A 97 11.58 6.41 8.37
N GLU A 98 11.93 7.67 8.09
CA GLU A 98 12.55 8.05 6.82
C GLU A 98 13.90 7.34 6.64
N THR A 99 14.05 6.61 5.53
CA THR A 99 15.24 5.81 5.18
C THR A 99 16.17 6.52 4.19
N LYS A 100 15.67 7.54 3.48
CA LYS A 100 16.43 8.24 2.43
C LYS A 100 17.71 8.87 2.98
N ASN A 101 18.83 8.54 2.33
CA ASN A 101 20.18 9.03 2.66
C ASN A 101 20.64 8.71 4.10
N LYS A 102 20.08 7.68 4.74
CA LYS A 102 20.49 7.26 6.09
C LYS A 102 21.23 5.92 6.06
N SER A 103 22.11 5.73 7.05
CA SER A 103 22.70 4.42 7.28
C SER A 103 21.70 3.48 7.97
N VAL A 104 21.91 2.17 7.83
CA VAL A 104 21.12 1.15 8.55
C VAL A 104 21.14 1.36 10.06
N HIS A 105 22.27 1.87 10.60
CA HIS A 105 22.39 2.17 12.02
C HIS A 105 21.52 3.37 12.42
N ASP A 106 21.50 4.45 11.62
CA ASP A 106 20.65 5.61 11.87
C ASP A 106 19.15 5.26 11.79
N ILE A 107 18.79 4.36 10.87
CA ILE A 107 17.43 3.84 10.74
C ILE A 107 17.06 3.04 11.99
N SER A 108 17.93 2.13 12.45
CA SER A 108 17.71 1.34 13.67
C SER A 108 17.53 2.24 14.91
N ASN A 109 18.39 3.25 15.06
CA ASN A 109 18.28 4.24 16.14
C ASN A 109 17.01 5.11 16.04
N SER A 110 16.44 5.26 14.82
CA SER A 110 15.18 5.97 14.63
C SER A 110 14.00 5.13 15.14
N PHE A 111 14.07 3.80 15.01
CA PHE A 111 13.04 2.89 15.56
C PHE A 111 13.02 2.87 17.09
N GLU A 112 14.17 2.99 17.75
CA GLU A 112 14.25 3.05 19.23
C GLU A 112 13.61 4.30 19.84
N LYS A 113 13.39 5.35 19.02
CA LYS A 113 12.86 6.65 19.46
C LYS A 113 11.35 6.80 19.24
N LEU A 114 10.68 5.79 18.65
CA LEU A 114 9.26 5.83 18.28
C LEU A 114 8.31 5.48 19.42
#